data_AF-V4LVR1-F1
#
_entry.id   AF-V4LVR1-F1
#
_cell.length_a   1.000
_cell.length_b   1.000
_cell.length_c   1.000
_cell.angle_alpha   90.00
_cell.angle_beta   90.00
_cell.angle_gamma   90.00
#
_symmetry.space_group_name_H-M   'P 1'
#
loop_
_entity.id
_entity.type
_entity.pdbx_description
1 polymer ?
#
loop_
_entity_poly.entity_id
_entity_poly.type
_entity_poly.pdbx_seq_one_letter_code
_entity_poly.pdbx_strand_id
1 'polypeptide(L)'
;MFAVENLSLKPEGAKRQKIEPEIDGSSSSSSSSSCGHWYVLHGVCTGCESTVEKRQGRAFDYLCDGLQLSHEAVALTKHHITRFSCLNEKKLHLVLDLDHTLIHTVRVSKLSESDKYLLEETTRRQDLWKIKLQGDDLIEYLLKLRPFVRGFLEEANEMFTMHAYTMGTRVYAKAILEVLDPKQIYFGERLITRDESPYMKTLDLVLADERGVVIVDDNPDVWIDHKINLVEISGYYYFRMNNKQHSKPCKKIDESESDGGLANVLKLLKEVHFGFFRVDDELESKDVRLLLQEIEFNRLNHYLQ
;
A
#
# COMPACT_ATOMS: atom_id res chain seq x y z
N MET A 1 -24.39 15.29 -1.78
CA MET A 1 -24.68 16.73 -1.97
C MET A 1 -24.82 17.34 -0.57
N PHE A 2 -24.36 18.59 -0.36
CA PHE A 2 -23.93 19.24 0.90
C PHE A 2 -22.44 18.98 1.19
N ALA A 3 -21.49 19.82 0.71
CA ALA A 3 -21.20 21.23 0.97
C ALA A 3 -20.52 21.45 2.33
N VAL A 4 -19.21 21.73 2.30
CA VAL A 4 -18.48 22.38 3.40
C VAL A 4 -17.91 23.67 2.83
N GLU A 5 -18.37 24.76 3.40
CA GLU A 5 -18.12 26.13 2.99
C GLU A 5 -16.69 26.59 3.31
N ASN A 6 -16.15 27.38 2.38
CA ASN A 6 -14.95 28.18 2.51
C ASN A 6 -15.17 29.31 3.53
N LEU A 7 -14.26 29.45 4.50
CA LEU A 7 -14.07 30.71 5.23
C LEU A 7 -12.68 31.26 4.96
N SER A 8 -12.60 32.11 3.93
CA SER A 8 -11.55 33.11 3.77
C SER A 8 -11.96 34.38 4.51
N LEU A 9 -11.16 34.83 5.48
CA LEU A 9 -11.28 36.15 6.08
C LEU A 9 -9.98 36.93 5.80
N LYS A 10 -10.07 37.90 4.89
CA LYS A 10 -9.10 39.00 4.77
C LYS A 10 -9.50 40.14 5.70
N PRO A 11 -8.57 40.86 6.33
CA PRO A 11 -8.87 42.16 6.92
C PRO A 11 -8.43 43.30 5.99
N GLU A 12 -9.36 44.19 5.64
CA GLU A 12 -9.08 45.53 5.11
C GLU A 12 -8.87 46.51 6.28
N GLY A 13 -7.92 47.44 6.11
CA GLY A 13 -7.40 48.28 7.20
C GLY A 13 -8.10 49.61 7.43
N ALA A 14 -7.80 50.22 8.59
CA ALA A 14 -7.86 51.67 8.78
C ALA A 14 -6.96 52.15 9.95
N LYS A 15 -5.99 53.00 9.56
CA LYS A 15 -5.38 54.19 10.24
C LYS A 15 -4.84 54.12 11.69
N ARG A 16 -3.50 54.25 11.72
CA ARG A 16 -2.55 54.82 12.70
C ARG A 16 -3.10 55.67 13.87
N GLN A 17 -2.61 55.35 15.08
CA GLN A 17 -2.08 56.34 16.03
C GLN A 17 -0.77 55.81 16.67
N LYS A 18 0.14 56.74 16.91
CA LYS A 18 1.57 56.58 17.22
C LYS A 18 1.79 56.83 18.71
N ILE A 19 2.32 55.85 19.46
CA ILE A 19 2.96 56.07 20.77
C ILE A 19 4.08 55.02 20.92
N GLU A 20 5.33 55.47 20.95
CA GLU A 20 6.50 54.70 21.41
C GLU A 20 6.57 54.75 22.95
N PRO A 21 7.15 53.73 23.59
CA PRO A 21 8.38 54.03 24.33
C PRO A 21 9.50 53.00 24.13
N GLU A 22 10.72 53.49 24.34
CA GLU A 22 12.01 52.81 24.20
C GLU A 22 12.29 51.79 25.32
N ILE A 23 12.86 50.65 24.87
CA ILE A 23 14.02 49.88 25.39
C ILE A 23 14.22 49.77 26.92
N ASP A 24 14.10 48.56 27.47
CA ASP A 24 15.23 47.71 27.94
C ASP A 24 14.72 46.53 28.77
N GLY A 25 15.37 45.38 28.66
CA GLY A 25 15.14 44.27 29.60
C GLY A 25 15.11 42.90 28.95
N SER A 26 16.31 42.38 28.70
CA SER A 26 16.57 40.95 28.51
C SER A 26 15.79 40.07 29.48
N SER A 27 14.89 39.24 28.94
CA SER A 27 14.54 37.97 29.56
C SER A 27 14.45 36.93 28.46
N SER A 28 15.60 36.32 28.22
CA SER A 28 15.77 35.01 27.62
C SER A 28 14.77 34.01 28.20
N SER A 29 13.66 33.77 27.51
CA SER A 29 12.85 32.57 27.72
C SER A 29 13.41 31.46 26.84
N SER A 30 14.62 31.01 27.16
CA SER A 30 15.13 29.72 26.72
C SER A 30 14.45 28.63 27.56
N SER A 31 13.16 28.40 27.32
CA SER A 31 12.58 27.10 27.66
C SER A 31 13.07 26.12 26.59
N SER A 32 14.22 25.51 26.84
CA SER A 32 14.69 24.35 26.08
C SER A 32 13.74 23.16 26.33
N SER A 33 12.53 23.23 25.80
CA SER A 33 11.79 22.00 25.51
C SER A 33 12.58 21.31 24.42
N SER A 34 13.29 20.24 24.75
CA SER A 34 13.90 19.35 23.76
C SER A 34 12.78 18.80 22.89
N CYS A 35 12.53 19.44 21.75
CA CYS A 35 11.55 18.95 20.80
C CYS A 35 12.02 17.59 20.30
N GLY A 36 11.15 16.59 20.31
CA GLY A 36 11.48 15.25 19.83
C GLY A 36 11.52 15.13 18.30
N HIS A 37 11.21 16.20 17.56
CA HIS A 37 11.19 16.24 16.09
C HIS A 37 10.37 15.12 15.43
N TRP A 38 9.19 14.84 16.00
CA TRP A 38 8.36 13.69 15.63
C TRP A 38 7.87 13.72 14.19
N TYR A 39 7.49 14.89 13.71
CA TYR A 39 7.00 15.10 12.35
C TYR A 39 7.80 16.24 11.71
N VAL A 40 8.39 15.95 10.57
CA VAL A 40 9.27 16.85 9.82
C VAL A 40 8.78 16.91 8.38
N LEU A 41 8.62 18.11 7.83
CA LEU A 41 8.21 18.32 6.44
C LEU A 41 9.25 19.20 5.74
N HIS A 42 9.77 18.72 4.62
CA HIS A 42 10.85 19.38 3.86
C HIS A 42 12.05 19.79 4.73
N GLY A 43 12.37 18.98 5.74
CA GLY A 43 13.49 19.22 6.67
C GLY A 43 13.19 20.23 7.79
N VAL A 44 11.94 20.65 7.97
CA VAL A 44 11.52 21.55 9.06
C VAL A 44 10.55 20.82 9.99
N CYS A 45 10.81 20.85 11.30
CA CYS A 45 9.91 20.24 12.28
C CYS A 45 8.59 21.00 12.36
N THR A 46 7.45 20.29 12.28
CA THR A 46 6.13 20.91 12.34
C THR A 46 5.72 21.41 13.74
N GLY A 47 6.43 20.97 14.78
CA GLY A 47 6.13 21.33 16.17
C GLY A 47 6.97 22.48 16.74
N CYS A 48 8.26 22.57 16.36
CA CYS A 48 9.18 23.61 16.88
C CYS A 48 9.81 24.48 15.79
N GLU A 49 9.48 24.25 14.51
CA GLU A 49 9.94 25.03 13.36
C GLU A 49 11.47 25.03 13.13
N SER A 50 12.23 24.25 13.90
CA SER A 50 13.66 24.10 13.68
C SER A 50 13.95 23.23 12.46
N THR A 51 15.02 23.55 11.73
CA THR A 51 15.58 22.68 10.69
C THR A 51 16.12 21.39 11.31
N VAL A 52 15.75 20.26 10.75
CA VAL A 52 16.15 18.91 11.17
C VAL A 52 17.00 18.26 10.08
N GLU A 53 18.10 17.64 10.45
CA GLU A 53 18.93 16.89 9.50
C GLU A 53 18.20 15.64 8.98
N LYS A 54 18.36 15.34 7.68
CA LYS A 54 17.69 14.20 6.99
C LYS A 54 17.91 12.82 7.62
N ARG A 55 18.86 12.66 8.55
CA ARG A 55 19.20 11.36 9.17
C ARG A 55 18.37 11.05 10.42
N GLN A 56 17.59 11.99 10.92
CA GLN A 56 16.92 11.85 12.22
C GLN A 56 15.52 11.19 12.15
N GLY A 57 15.07 10.80 10.96
CA GLY A 57 13.76 10.17 10.78
C GLY A 57 13.70 9.27 9.54
N ARG A 58 12.61 8.51 9.47
CA ARG A 58 12.26 7.70 8.30
C ARG A 58 11.41 8.53 7.35
N ALA A 59 11.72 8.45 6.07
CA ALA A 59 11.01 9.18 5.03
C ALA A 59 9.73 8.45 4.60
N PHE A 60 8.68 9.23 4.36
CA PHE A 60 7.36 8.80 3.89
C PHE A 60 6.91 9.65 2.70
N ASP A 61 7.84 9.98 1.81
CA ASP A 61 7.60 10.83 0.62
C ASP A 61 6.46 10.31 -0.27
N TYR A 62 6.20 9.00 -0.23
CA TYR A 62 5.10 8.38 -0.95
C TYR A 62 3.72 8.83 -0.47
N LEU A 63 3.58 9.24 0.79
CA LEU A 63 2.34 9.79 1.37
C LEU A 63 2.26 11.31 1.19
N CYS A 64 3.38 11.99 1.43
CA CYS A 64 3.48 13.43 1.32
C CYS A 64 4.95 13.79 1.07
N ASP A 65 5.22 14.52 -0.01
CA ASP A 65 6.58 14.89 -0.42
C ASP A 65 7.35 15.57 0.72
N GLY A 66 8.54 15.07 1.02
CA GLY A 66 9.39 15.59 2.10
C GLY A 66 8.96 15.26 3.52
N LEU A 67 7.95 14.40 3.72
CA LEU A 67 7.52 13.95 5.04
C LEU A 67 8.53 12.97 5.65
N GLN A 68 8.93 13.24 6.89
CA GLN A 68 9.76 12.36 7.71
C GLN A 68 9.19 12.25 9.12
N LEU A 69 9.24 11.04 9.67
CA LEU A 69 8.80 10.75 11.04
C LEU A 69 9.97 10.19 11.86
N SER A 70 10.07 10.60 13.14
CA SER A 70 10.99 9.94 14.08
C SER A 70 10.56 8.49 14.34
N HIS A 71 11.43 7.65 14.91
CA HIS A 71 11.08 6.26 15.23
C HIS A 71 9.90 6.16 16.20
N GLU A 72 9.85 7.02 17.21
CA GLU A 72 8.77 7.10 18.18
C GLU A 72 7.46 7.53 17.52
N ALA A 73 7.53 8.53 16.63
CA ALA A 73 6.38 9.01 15.89
C ALA A 73 5.81 7.92 14.96
N VAL A 74 6.66 7.13 14.29
CA VAL A 74 6.22 5.99 13.49
C VAL A 74 5.48 4.98 14.36
N ALA A 75 6.06 4.55 15.48
CA ALA A 75 5.45 3.56 16.36
C ALA A 75 4.06 4.00 16.87
N LEU A 76 3.95 5.26 17.33
CA LEU A 76 2.68 5.79 17.81
C LEU A 76 1.66 5.99 16.70
N THR A 77 2.10 6.44 15.52
CA THR A 77 1.23 6.59 14.35
C THR A 77 0.68 5.23 13.90
N LYS A 78 1.52 4.20 13.83
CA LYS A 78 1.11 2.80 13.54
C LYS A 78 0.04 2.32 14.53
N HIS A 79 0.29 2.48 15.82
CA HIS A 79 -0.67 2.09 16.87
C HIS A 79 -2.00 2.84 16.73
N HIS A 80 -1.98 4.16 16.56
CA HIS A 80 -3.19 4.96 16.43
C HIS A 80 -4.00 4.63 15.17
N ILE A 81 -3.34 4.45 14.03
CA ILE A 81 -4.01 4.12 12.77
C ILE A 81 -4.68 2.75 12.86
N THR A 82 -3.98 1.72 13.33
CA THR A 82 -4.55 0.38 13.48
C THR A 82 -5.70 0.38 14.48
N ARG A 83 -5.55 1.10 15.61
CA ARG A 83 -6.61 1.20 16.61
C ARG A 83 -7.85 1.90 16.04
N PHE A 84 -7.66 2.96 15.25
CA PHE A 84 -8.75 3.67 14.59
C PHE A 84 -9.47 2.77 13.58
N SER A 85 -8.73 2.13 12.66
CA SER A 85 -9.34 1.26 11.63
C SER A 85 -10.08 0.07 12.25
N CYS A 86 -9.49 -0.57 13.26
CA CYS A 86 -10.11 -1.71 13.92
C CYS A 86 -11.37 -1.34 14.73
N LEU A 87 -11.37 -0.22 15.45
CA LEU A 87 -12.49 0.15 16.33
C LEU A 87 -13.61 0.88 15.59
N ASN A 88 -13.27 1.80 14.69
CA ASN A 88 -14.24 2.68 14.05
C ASN A 88 -14.77 2.09 12.74
N GLU A 89 -13.92 1.40 11.99
CA GLU A 89 -14.24 0.91 10.64
C GLU A 89 -14.41 -0.60 10.60
N LYS A 90 -14.02 -1.30 11.68
CA LYS A 90 -13.89 -2.77 11.71
C LYS A 90 -13.03 -3.27 10.55
N LYS A 91 -11.93 -2.55 10.25
CA LYS A 91 -10.99 -2.90 9.19
C LYS A 91 -9.62 -3.27 9.73
N LEU A 92 -9.00 -4.23 9.05
CA LEU A 92 -7.57 -4.53 9.14
C LEU A 92 -6.80 -3.79 8.03
N HIS A 93 -5.49 -3.98 7.92
CA HIS A 93 -4.69 -3.46 6.82
C HIS A 93 -4.24 -4.61 5.91
N LEU A 94 -4.27 -4.37 4.60
CA LEU A 94 -3.88 -5.35 3.58
C LEU A 94 -2.82 -4.75 2.67
N VAL A 95 -1.65 -5.36 2.62
CA VAL A 95 -0.57 -5.00 1.69
C VAL A 95 -0.62 -5.95 0.50
N LEU A 96 -0.76 -5.40 -0.70
CA LEU A 96 -0.89 -6.14 -1.95
C LEU A 96 0.31 -5.86 -2.85
N ASP A 97 0.97 -6.93 -3.29
CA ASP A 97 1.82 -6.83 -4.47
C ASP A 97 1.00 -6.67 -5.76
N LEU A 98 1.64 -6.20 -6.83
CA LEU A 98 1.00 -6.00 -8.13
C LEU A 98 1.38 -7.12 -9.12
N ASP A 99 2.66 -7.26 -9.46
CA ASP A 99 3.13 -8.09 -10.56
C ASP A 99 3.18 -9.56 -10.16
N HIS A 100 2.59 -10.45 -10.96
CA HIS A 100 2.39 -11.86 -10.61
C HIS A 100 1.46 -12.10 -9.41
N THR A 101 1.02 -11.06 -8.72
CA THR A 101 -0.03 -11.14 -7.69
C THR A 101 -1.41 -10.75 -8.23
N LEU A 102 -1.63 -9.49 -8.61
CA LEU A 102 -2.92 -8.98 -9.14
C LEU A 102 -2.97 -8.94 -10.68
N ILE A 103 -1.80 -8.85 -11.30
CA ILE A 103 -1.65 -8.64 -12.74
C ILE A 103 -0.45 -9.42 -13.29
N HIS A 104 -0.34 -9.50 -14.60
CA HIS A 104 0.91 -9.89 -15.26
C HIS A 104 1.15 -8.93 -16.42
N THR A 105 2.37 -8.43 -16.58
CA THR A 105 2.75 -7.57 -17.72
C THR A 105 3.85 -8.19 -18.56
N VAL A 106 3.89 -7.80 -19.83
CA VAL A 106 4.99 -8.08 -20.74
C VAL A 106 5.25 -6.85 -21.59
N ARG A 107 6.52 -6.55 -21.89
CA ARG A 107 6.85 -5.50 -22.85
C ARG A 107 6.34 -5.91 -24.23
N VAL A 108 5.66 -5.01 -24.94
CA VAL A 108 5.13 -5.27 -26.28
C VAL A 108 6.25 -5.68 -27.24
N SER A 109 7.44 -5.08 -27.11
CA SER A 109 8.63 -5.45 -27.89
C SER A 109 9.16 -6.86 -27.63
N LYS A 110 8.74 -7.51 -26.54
CA LYS A 110 9.11 -8.89 -26.18
C LYS A 110 8.02 -9.91 -26.51
N LEU A 111 6.88 -9.49 -27.06
CA LEU A 111 5.84 -10.42 -27.50
C LEU A 111 6.34 -11.27 -28.68
N SER A 112 6.04 -12.56 -28.64
CA SER A 112 6.28 -13.45 -29.79
C SER A 112 5.34 -13.08 -30.94
N GLU A 113 5.71 -13.45 -32.18
CA GLU A 113 4.81 -13.28 -33.33
C GLU A 113 3.45 -13.97 -33.12
N SER A 114 3.44 -15.12 -32.44
CA SER A 114 2.20 -15.85 -32.11
C SER A 114 1.30 -15.13 -31.11
N ASP A 115 1.85 -14.19 -30.33
CA ASP A 115 1.13 -13.52 -29.24
C ASP A 115 0.74 -12.08 -29.60
N LYS A 116 1.18 -11.56 -30.77
CA LYS A 116 0.84 -10.22 -31.25
C LYS A 116 -0.66 -9.99 -31.44
N TYR A 117 -1.45 -11.04 -31.73
CA TYR A 117 -2.91 -10.93 -31.81
C TYR A 117 -3.54 -10.40 -30.51
N LEU A 118 -2.90 -10.60 -29.36
CA LEU A 118 -3.39 -10.11 -28.06
C LEU A 118 -3.45 -8.57 -28.02
N LEU A 119 -2.66 -7.87 -28.85
CA LEU A 119 -2.72 -6.41 -28.96
C LEU A 119 -4.05 -5.96 -29.58
N GLU A 120 -4.54 -6.68 -30.59
CA GLU A 120 -5.82 -6.39 -31.24
C GLU A 120 -7.00 -6.65 -30.27
N GLU A 121 -6.85 -7.68 -29.42
CA GLU A 121 -7.84 -8.06 -28.42
C GLU A 121 -7.97 -7.07 -27.26
N THR A 122 -7.03 -6.14 -27.06
CA THR A 122 -7.14 -5.08 -26.01
C THR A 122 -8.38 -4.19 -26.18
N THR A 123 -8.95 -4.13 -27.39
CA THR A 123 -10.18 -3.38 -27.66
C THR A 123 -11.45 -4.20 -27.39
N ARG A 124 -11.33 -5.52 -27.31
CA ARG A 124 -12.45 -6.46 -27.17
C ARG A 124 -12.57 -7.01 -25.75
N ARG A 125 -11.44 -7.12 -25.05
CA ARG A 125 -11.32 -7.74 -23.74
C ARG A 125 -11.10 -6.69 -22.67
N GLN A 126 -11.82 -6.82 -21.55
CA GLN A 126 -11.74 -5.89 -20.42
C GLN A 126 -10.60 -6.22 -19.44
N ASP A 127 -9.98 -7.39 -19.61
CA ASP A 127 -8.89 -7.90 -18.79
C ASP A 127 -7.52 -7.74 -19.44
N LEU A 128 -7.44 -7.20 -20.66
CA LEU A 128 -6.19 -6.90 -21.37
C LEU A 128 -6.06 -5.41 -21.66
N TRP A 129 -4.92 -4.82 -21.32
CA TRP A 129 -4.68 -3.38 -21.42
C TRP A 129 -3.33 -3.10 -22.05
N LYS A 130 -3.30 -2.19 -23.03
CA LYS A 130 -2.04 -1.65 -23.55
C LYS A 130 -1.70 -0.37 -22.79
N ILE A 131 -0.60 -0.40 -22.04
CA ILE A 131 -0.12 0.72 -21.23
C ILE A 131 1.13 1.31 -21.90
N LYS A 132 1.18 2.64 -21.97
CA LYS A 132 2.33 3.37 -22.52
C LYS A 132 2.98 4.16 -21.41
N LEU A 133 4.26 3.90 -21.16
CA LEU A 133 5.06 4.65 -20.21
C LEU A 133 6.00 5.57 -20.97
N GLN A 134 5.90 6.86 -20.67
CA GLN A 134 6.76 7.88 -21.23
C GLN A 134 7.92 8.15 -20.27
N GLY A 135 9.13 7.77 -20.68
CA GLY A 135 10.40 8.13 -20.04
C GLY A 135 11.35 8.68 -21.09
N ASP A 136 12.65 8.33 -21.00
CA ASP A 136 13.64 8.64 -22.04
C ASP A 136 13.29 7.96 -23.38
N ASP A 137 12.76 6.73 -23.31
CA ASP A 137 12.19 5.99 -24.43
C ASP A 137 10.71 5.66 -24.16
N LEU A 138 9.91 5.57 -25.22
CA LEU A 138 8.52 5.09 -25.13
C LEU A 138 8.53 3.57 -24.90
N ILE A 139 8.11 3.15 -23.71
CA ILE A 139 7.98 1.72 -23.37
C ILE A 139 6.50 1.35 -23.35
N GLU A 140 6.12 0.40 -24.19
CA GLU A 140 4.77 -0.15 -24.23
C GLU A 140 4.72 -1.50 -23.49
N TYR A 141 3.76 -1.63 -22.58
CA TYR A 141 3.43 -2.86 -21.88
C TYR A 141 2.06 -3.37 -22.33
N LEU A 142 1.94 -4.69 -22.44
CA LEU A 142 0.67 -5.38 -22.46
C LEU A 142 0.43 -5.96 -21.07
N LEU A 143 -0.67 -5.56 -20.46
CA LEU A 143 -1.10 -5.98 -19.14
C LEU A 143 -2.25 -6.97 -19.26
N LYS A 144 -2.21 -8.02 -18.44
CA LYS A 144 -3.34 -8.91 -18.17
C LYS A 144 -3.74 -8.78 -16.70
N LEU A 145 -5.02 -8.52 -16.46
CA LEU A 145 -5.64 -8.61 -15.15
C LEU A 145 -5.76 -10.07 -14.74
N ARG A 146 -5.35 -10.40 -13.52
CA ARG A 146 -5.65 -11.72 -12.94
C ARG A 146 -7.16 -11.84 -12.76
N PRO A 147 -7.76 -12.98 -13.13
CA PRO A 147 -9.19 -13.19 -12.95
C PRO A 147 -9.65 -12.90 -11.52
N PHE A 148 -10.85 -12.35 -11.41
CA PHE A 148 -11.47 -11.89 -10.18
C PHE A 148 -10.83 -10.66 -9.50
N VAL A 149 -9.77 -10.03 -10.06
CA VAL A 149 -9.10 -8.88 -9.40
C VAL A 149 -10.03 -7.73 -9.03
N ARG A 150 -11.04 -7.41 -9.86
CA ARG A 150 -11.96 -6.31 -9.57
C ARG A 150 -12.89 -6.63 -8.40
N GLY A 151 -13.47 -7.83 -8.39
CA GLY A 151 -14.31 -8.30 -7.27
C GLY A 151 -13.49 -8.50 -6.00
N PHE A 152 -12.28 -9.02 -6.12
CA PHE A 152 -11.32 -9.12 -5.02
C PHE A 152 -11.08 -7.75 -4.35
N LEU A 153 -10.75 -6.72 -5.12
CA LEU A 153 -10.49 -5.38 -4.57
C LEU A 153 -11.75 -4.77 -3.94
N GLU A 154 -12.91 -4.94 -4.58
CA GLU A 154 -14.19 -4.46 -4.06
C GLU A 154 -14.53 -5.08 -2.71
N GLU A 155 -14.52 -6.41 -2.61
CA GLU A 155 -14.85 -7.14 -1.38
C GLU A 155 -13.77 -6.97 -0.30
N ALA A 156 -12.49 -6.96 -0.67
CA ALA A 156 -11.41 -6.70 0.28
C ALA A 156 -11.52 -5.30 0.89
N ASN A 157 -11.98 -4.31 0.13
CA ASN A 157 -12.16 -2.94 0.62
C ASN A 157 -13.20 -2.83 1.75
N GLU A 158 -14.15 -3.76 1.86
CA GLU A 158 -15.11 -3.77 2.96
C GLU A 158 -14.45 -4.12 4.31
N MET A 159 -13.36 -4.89 4.27
CA MET A 159 -12.70 -5.47 5.45
C MET A 159 -11.30 -4.90 5.71
N PHE A 160 -10.68 -4.29 4.70
CA PHE A 160 -9.29 -3.88 4.77
C PHE A 160 -9.06 -2.47 4.22
N THR A 161 -8.16 -1.74 4.87
CA THR A 161 -7.50 -0.56 4.31
C THR A 161 -6.28 -1.04 3.51
N MET A 162 -6.35 -0.89 2.19
CA MET A 162 -5.38 -1.51 1.27
C MET A 162 -4.19 -0.60 0.94
N HIS A 163 -3.00 -1.20 0.82
CA HIS A 163 -1.75 -0.59 0.38
C HIS A 163 -1.23 -1.36 -0.86
N ALA A 164 -0.81 -0.65 -1.90
CA ALA A 164 -0.08 -1.25 -3.01
C ALA A 164 1.42 -1.18 -2.70
N TYR A 165 2.11 -2.31 -2.77
CA TYR A 165 3.55 -2.38 -2.50
C TYR A 165 4.24 -3.27 -3.54
N THR A 166 4.97 -2.65 -4.47
CA THR A 166 5.62 -3.35 -5.60
C THR A 166 7.13 -3.08 -5.66
N MET A 167 7.89 -4.01 -6.26
CA MET A 167 9.28 -3.78 -6.67
C MET A 167 9.40 -3.06 -8.04
N GLY A 168 8.29 -2.69 -8.65
CA GLY A 168 8.23 -1.80 -9.81
C GLY A 168 8.62 -0.36 -9.49
N THR A 169 8.88 0.46 -10.52
CA THR A 169 9.12 1.91 -10.36
C THR A 169 7.82 2.66 -10.07
N ARG A 170 7.89 3.85 -9.46
CA ARG A 170 6.69 4.68 -9.21
C ARG A 170 5.91 5.02 -10.46
N VAL A 171 6.60 5.36 -11.55
CA VAL A 171 5.96 5.65 -12.86
C VAL A 171 5.20 4.43 -13.40
N TYR A 172 5.82 3.25 -13.31
CA TYR A 172 5.19 2.01 -13.73
C TYR A 172 3.94 1.73 -12.88
N ALA A 173 4.10 1.70 -11.55
CA ALA A 173 3.03 1.34 -10.64
C ALA A 173 1.82 2.28 -10.73
N LYS A 174 2.04 3.59 -10.90
CA LYS A 174 0.95 4.56 -11.12
C LYS A 174 0.13 4.21 -12.36
N ALA A 175 0.77 3.87 -13.48
CA ALA A 175 0.05 3.47 -14.69
C ALA A 175 -0.72 2.14 -14.54
N ILE A 176 -0.23 1.22 -13.69
CA ILE A 176 -0.98 0.01 -13.33
C ILE A 176 -2.23 0.39 -12.52
N LEU A 177 -2.08 1.28 -11.54
CA LEU A 177 -3.20 1.73 -10.70
C LEU A 177 -4.25 2.53 -11.48
N GLU A 178 -3.88 3.23 -12.56
CA GLU A 178 -4.86 3.83 -13.47
C GLU A 178 -5.81 2.79 -14.10
N VAL A 179 -5.38 1.52 -14.21
CA VAL A 179 -6.20 0.41 -14.72
C VAL A 179 -6.97 -0.31 -13.61
N LEU A 180 -6.31 -0.53 -12.46
CA LEU A 180 -6.88 -1.27 -11.32
C LEU A 180 -7.85 -0.42 -10.48
N ASP A 181 -7.46 0.83 -10.19
CA ASP A 181 -8.14 1.75 -9.29
C ASP A 181 -8.23 3.17 -9.89
N PRO A 182 -8.92 3.34 -11.05
CA PRO A 182 -9.00 4.64 -11.74
C PRO A 182 -9.69 5.74 -10.91
N LYS A 183 -10.47 5.36 -9.90
CA LYS A 183 -11.18 6.28 -9.00
C LYS A 183 -10.44 6.51 -7.67
N GLN A 184 -9.30 5.85 -7.48
CA GLN A 184 -8.48 5.92 -6.25
C GLN A 184 -9.27 5.58 -4.97
N ILE A 185 -10.17 4.60 -5.07
CA ILE A 185 -11.04 4.19 -3.96
C ILE A 185 -10.39 3.14 -3.07
N TYR A 186 -9.41 2.38 -3.58
CA TYR A 186 -8.80 1.25 -2.89
C TYR A 186 -7.47 1.64 -2.24
N PHE A 187 -6.58 2.27 -3.01
CA PHE A 187 -5.21 2.55 -2.56
C PHE A 187 -5.00 4.01 -2.18
N GLY A 188 -5.65 4.96 -2.88
CA GLY A 188 -5.33 6.39 -2.72
C GLY A 188 -3.83 6.64 -2.86
N GLU A 189 -3.24 7.40 -1.92
CA GLU A 189 -1.79 7.69 -1.87
C GLU A 189 -0.95 6.53 -1.29
N ARG A 190 -1.56 5.39 -0.90
CA ARG A 190 -0.86 4.26 -0.26
C ARG A 190 -0.15 3.36 -1.28
N LEU A 191 0.76 3.96 -2.06
CA LEU A 191 1.59 3.27 -3.04
C LEU A 191 3.07 3.35 -2.63
N ILE A 192 3.62 2.21 -2.22
CA ILE A 192 5.04 2.03 -1.91
C ILE A 192 5.69 1.30 -3.09
N THR A 193 6.82 1.81 -3.56
CA THR A 193 7.53 1.21 -4.70
C THR A 193 8.98 0.91 -4.35
N ARG A 194 9.74 0.40 -5.32
CA ARG A 194 11.18 0.22 -5.17
C ARG A 194 11.93 1.53 -4.89
N ASP A 195 11.32 2.68 -5.15
CA ASP A 195 11.95 3.98 -4.97
C ASP A 195 12.13 4.27 -3.47
N GLU A 196 11.21 3.79 -2.62
CA GLU A 196 11.34 3.84 -1.16
C GLU A 196 12.02 2.58 -0.59
N SER A 197 11.91 1.44 -1.28
CA SER A 197 12.36 0.14 -0.77
C SER A 197 13.03 -0.70 -1.88
N PRO A 198 14.29 -0.41 -2.25
CA PRO A 198 14.90 -0.91 -3.48
C PRO A 198 15.34 -2.38 -3.48
N TYR A 199 15.53 -2.98 -2.31
CA TYR A 199 16.13 -4.32 -2.19
C TYR A 199 15.19 -5.38 -1.62
N MET A 200 14.33 -5.00 -0.69
CA MET A 200 13.41 -5.87 0.04
C MET A 200 12.17 -5.07 0.44
N LYS A 201 11.08 -5.73 0.77
CA LYS A 201 9.85 -5.11 1.30
C LYS A 201 9.85 -5.19 2.83
N THR A 202 9.31 -4.17 3.48
CA THR A 202 9.24 -4.09 4.94
C THR A 202 7.97 -3.37 5.40
N LEU A 203 7.36 -3.85 6.48
CA LEU A 203 6.22 -3.18 7.11
C LEU A 203 6.62 -1.89 7.84
N ASP A 204 7.92 -1.55 7.93
CA ASP A 204 8.39 -0.27 8.46
C ASP A 204 7.87 0.95 7.68
N LEU A 205 7.58 0.77 6.40
CA LEU A 205 7.03 1.82 5.54
C LEU A 205 5.50 1.88 5.59
N VAL A 206 4.83 0.88 6.17
CA VAL A 206 3.37 0.84 6.30
C VAL A 206 3.01 1.44 7.66
N LEU A 207 2.26 2.55 7.68
CA LEU A 207 1.83 3.20 8.93
C LEU A 207 0.65 2.47 9.60
N ALA A 208 0.78 1.16 9.77
CA ALA A 208 -0.11 0.31 10.56
C ALA A 208 0.73 -0.66 11.41
N ASP A 209 0.24 -0.97 12.61
CA ASP A 209 0.82 -1.98 13.50
C ASP A 209 0.70 -3.36 12.85
N GLU A 210 1.82 -4.09 12.80
CA GLU A 210 1.94 -5.40 12.13
C GLU A 210 0.96 -6.44 12.66
N ARG A 211 0.50 -6.30 13.92
CA ARG A 211 -0.55 -7.15 14.51
C ARG A 211 -1.89 -7.05 13.79
N GLY A 212 -2.11 -6.00 13.00
CA GLY A 212 -3.30 -5.76 12.20
C GLY A 212 -3.04 -5.72 10.69
N VAL A 213 -1.86 -6.15 10.22
CA VAL A 213 -1.50 -6.13 8.79
C VAL A 213 -1.40 -7.54 8.22
N VAL A 214 -2.07 -7.81 7.12
CA VAL A 214 -1.90 -9.01 6.29
C VAL A 214 -1.19 -8.62 4.99
N ILE A 215 -0.26 -9.44 4.52
CA ILE A 215 0.44 -9.26 3.25
C ILE A 215 -0.02 -10.34 2.28
N VAL A 216 -0.27 -10.00 1.02
CA VAL A 216 -0.45 -10.97 -0.07
C VAL A 216 0.56 -10.65 -1.17
N ASP A 217 1.43 -11.61 -1.43
CA ASP A 217 2.55 -11.50 -2.37
C ASP A 217 2.89 -12.90 -2.90
N ASP A 218 3.34 -13.01 -4.16
CA ASP A 218 3.78 -14.28 -4.73
C ASP A 218 5.25 -14.62 -4.43
N ASN A 219 6.01 -13.65 -3.90
CA ASN A 219 7.41 -13.82 -3.62
C ASN A 219 7.73 -13.67 -2.12
N PRO A 220 7.84 -14.77 -1.35
CA PRO A 220 8.18 -14.69 0.07
C PRO A 220 9.60 -14.19 0.35
N ASP A 221 10.51 -14.23 -0.64
CA ASP A 221 11.91 -13.85 -0.44
C ASP A 221 12.11 -12.34 -0.35
N VAL A 222 11.14 -11.52 -0.80
CA VAL A 222 11.21 -10.06 -0.60
C VAL A 222 10.72 -9.62 0.79
N TRP A 223 10.12 -10.51 1.58
CA TRP A 223 9.55 -10.21 2.91
C TRP A 223 10.32 -10.90 4.06
N ILE A 224 11.64 -10.84 4.05
CA ILE A 224 12.53 -11.59 4.96
C ILE A 224 12.13 -11.44 6.43
N ASP A 225 11.86 -10.21 6.87
CA ASP A 225 11.56 -9.90 8.28
C ASP A 225 10.08 -10.04 8.65
N HIS A 226 9.19 -10.22 7.67
CA HIS A 226 7.73 -10.15 7.84
C HIS A 226 6.98 -11.37 7.29
N LYS A 227 7.67 -12.51 7.15
CA LYS A 227 7.07 -13.75 6.60
C LYS A 227 5.84 -14.23 7.38
N ILE A 228 5.76 -13.94 8.67
CA ILE A 228 4.62 -14.36 9.51
C ILE A 228 3.32 -13.58 9.22
N ASN A 229 3.43 -12.45 8.52
CA ASN A 229 2.29 -11.66 8.04
C ASN A 229 1.85 -12.06 6.62
N LEU A 230 2.63 -12.91 5.94
CA LEU A 230 2.50 -13.20 4.52
C LEU A 230 1.54 -14.35 4.27
N VAL A 231 0.53 -14.08 3.45
CA VAL A 231 -0.25 -15.06 2.71
C VAL A 231 0.38 -15.20 1.32
N GLU A 232 1.17 -16.25 1.12
CA GLU A 232 1.78 -16.54 -0.18
C GLU A 232 0.70 -16.95 -1.19
N ILE A 233 0.64 -16.24 -2.31
CA ILE A 233 -0.23 -16.58 -3.44
C ILE A 233 0.60 -17.16 -4.58
N SER A 234 0.09 -18.14 -5.32
CA SER A 234 0.81 -18.64 -6.49
C SER A 234 0.99 -17.53 -7.54
N GLY A 235 2.22 -17.39 -8.06
CA GLY A 235 2.53 -16.40 -9.10
C GLY A 235 1.67 -16.56 -10.36
N TYR A 236 1.16 -15.43 -10.86
CA TYR A 236 0.29 -15.34 -12.02
C TYR A 236 1.10 -15.17 -13.32
N TYR A 237 1.00 -16.15 -14.21
CA TYR A 237 1.79 -16.21 -15.45
C TYR A 237 0.92 -16.43 -16.71
N TYR A 238 0.27 -15.37 -17.16
CA TYR A 238 -0.48 -15.36 -18.43
C TYR A 238 0.39 -15.45 -19.70
N PHE A 239 1.25 -14.46 -19.93
CA PHE A 239 2.14 -14.36 -21.11
C PHE A 239 3.25 -15.41 -21.06
N ARG A 240 3.61 -15.98 -22.22
CA ARG A 240 4.72 -16.93 -22.30
C ARG A 240 6.03 -16.15 -22.40
N MET A 241 6.85 -16.18 -21.36
CA MET A 241 8.22 -15.69 -21.48
C MET A 241 9.04 -16.75 -22.25
N ASN A 242 9.70 -16.34 -23.34
CA ASN A 242 10.51 -17.24 -24.17
C ASN A 242 11.52 -18.04 -23.30
N ASN A 243 11.50 -19.37 -23.48
CA ASN A 243 12.51 -20.36 -23.05
C ASN A 243 12.51 -20.96 -21.63
N LYS A 244 11.39 -21.01 -20.89
CA LYS A 244 11.25 -22.02 -19.82
C LYS A 244 10.00 -22.88 -20.00
N GLN A 245 10.21 -24.05 -20.62
CA GLN A 245 9.30 -25.20 -20.53
C GLN A 245 9.35 -25.81 -19.12
N HIS A 246 8.86 -25.11 -18.10
CA HIS A 246 8.64 -25.75 -16.80
C HIS A 246 7.18 -25.60 -16.38
N SER A 247 6.51 -26.76 -16.42
CA SER A 247 5.18 -27.12 -15.90
C SER A 247 3.92 -26.69 -16.68
N LYS A 248 3.23 -27.69 -17.26
CA LYS A 248 1.77 -27.71 -17.50
C LYS A 248 1.02 -27.58 -16.15
N PRO A 249 -0.29 -27.28 -16.06
CA PRO A 249 -1.15 -26.39 -16.82
C PRO A 249 -1.79 -25.38 -15.84
N CYS A 250 -1.02 -24.50 -15.18
CA CYS A 250 -1.60 -23.54 -14.21
C CYS A 250 -2.66 -22.61 -14.85
N LYS A 251 -2.61 -22.48 -16.19
CA LYS A 251 -3.50 -21.64 -17.01
C LYS A 251 -5.00 -21.95 -16.91
N LYS A 252 -5.43 -23.13 -16.45
CA LYS A 252 -6.89 -23.44 -16.39
C LYS A 252 -7.51 -23.12 -15.03
N ILE A 253 -6.77 -23.31 -13.94
CA ILE A 253 -7.30 -23.13 -12.59
C ILE A 253 -7.20 -21.66 -12.19
N ASP A 254 -6.06 -21.02 -12.45
CA ASP A 254 -5.84 -19.62 -12.07
C ASP A 254 -6.55 -18.62 -13.00
N GLU A 255 -7.17 -19.10 -14.09
CA GLU A 255 -8.07 -18.29 -14.92
C GLU A 255 -9.55 -18.40 -14.51
N SER A 256 -9.85 -19.09 -13.40
CA SER A 256 -11.20 -19.18 -12.84
C SER A 256 -11.52 -17.96 -11.97
N GLU A 257 -12.71 -17.37 -12.18
CA GLU A 257 -13.23 -16.29 -11.34
C GLU A 257 -13.68 -16.80 -9.94
N SER A 258 -14.10 -18.06 -9.80
CA SER A 258 -14.65 -18.61 -8.55
C SER A 258 -13.62 -19.36 -7.69
N ASP A 259 -12.62 -19.94 -8.33
CA ASP A 259 -11.68 -20.90 -7.71
C ASP A 259 -10.21 -20.62 -8.08
N GLY A 260 -9.95 -19.46 -8.70
CA GLY A 260 -8.59 -18.98 -8.97
C GLY A 260 -7.87 -18.48 -7.72
N GLY A 261 -6.60 -18.06 -7.88
CA GLY A 261 -5.75 -17.65 -6.76
C GLY A 261 -6.37 -16.56 -5.90
N LEU A 262 -6.88 -15.47 -6.51
CA LEU A 262 -7.48 -14.35 -5.78
C LEU A 262 -8.78 -14.74 -5.06
N ALA A 263 -9.61 -15.58 -5.66
CA ALA A 263 -10.84 -16.05 -5.01
C ALA A 263 -10.53 -16.87 -3.75
N ASN A 264 -9.49 -17.72 -3.79
CA ASN A 264 -9.05 -18.51 -2.65
C ASN A 264 -8.39 -17.65 -1.57
N VAL A 265 -7.58 -16.66 -1.96
CA VAL A 265 -7.02 -15.69 -1.01
C VAL A 265 -8.13 -14.88 -0.34
N LEU A 266 -9.15 -14.41 -1.08
CA LEU A 266 -10.26 -13.67 -0.48
C LEU A 266 -11.02 -14.51 0.56
N LYS A 267 -11.26 -15.81 0.29
CA LYS A 267 -11.87 -16.73 1.27
C LYS A 267 -11.04 -16.78 2.56
N LEU A 268 -9.71 -16.86 2.46
CA LEU A 268 -8.81 -16.82 3.63
C LEU A 268 -8.84 -15.44 4.32
N LEU A 269 -8.80 -14.34 3.58
CA LEU A 269 -8.86 -12.99 4.17
C LEU A 269 -10.16 -12.76 4.94
N LYS A 270 -11.29 -13.27 4.45
CA LYS A 270 -12.58 -13.27 5.17
C LYS A 270 -12.51 -14.07 6.48
N GLU A 271 -11.87 -15.24 6.45
CA GLU A 271 -11.67 -16.08 7.63
C GLU A 271 -10.80 -15.39 8.68
N VAL A 272 -9.68 -14.77 8.27
CA VAL A 272 -8.80 -13.99 9.14
C VAL A 272 -9.53 -12.79 9.75
N HIS A 273 -10.23 -12.01 8.92
CA HIS A 273 -11.00 -10.85 9.39
C HIS A 273 -12.09 -11.26 10.38
N PHE A 274 -12.89 -12.27 10.03
CA PHE A 274 -13.90 -12.82 10.92
C PHE A 274 -13.29 -13.30 12.23
N GLY A 275 -12.21 -14.08 12.20
CA GLY A 275 -11.50 -14.56 13.38
C GLY A 275 -11.00 -13.43 14.28
N PHE A 276 -10.40 -12.40 13.70
CA PHE A 276 -9.86 -11.24 14.43
C PHE A 276 -10.97 -10.45 15.15
N PHE A 277 -12.14 -10.31 14.54
CA PHE A 277 -13.27 -9.56 15.11
C PHE A 277 -14.31 -10.43 15.84
N ARG A 278 -14.16 -11.76 15.86
CA ARG A 278 -15.13 -12.70 16.45
C ARG A 278 -15.28 -12.55 17.96
N VAL A 279 -14.18 -12.37 18.68
CA VAL A 279 -14.16 -12.31 20.15
C VAL A 279 -14.01 -10.85 20.57
N ASP A 280 -14.81 -10.39 21.54
CA ASP A 280 -14.65 -9.06 22.16
C ASP A 280 -13.48 -9.04 23.16
N ASP A 281 -12.29 -9.38 22.68
CA ASP A 281 -11.03 -9.21 23.42
C ASP A 281 -10.45 -7.81 23.19
N GLU A 282 -9.60 -7.38 24.11
CA GLU A 282 -8.82 -6.15 23.95
C GLU A 282 -8.01 -6.20 22.66
N LEU A 283 -8.04 -5.12 21.88
CA LEU A 283 -7.32 -5.07 20.60
C LEU A 283 -5.82 -5.37 20.77
N GLU A 284 -5.24 -4.98 21.91
CA GLU A 284 -3.83 -5.18 22.21
C GLU A 284 -3.43 -6.66 22.38
N SER A 285 -4.38 -7.54 22.71
CA SER A 285 -4.13 -8.99 22.81
C SER A 285 -4.35 -9.73 21.48
N LYS A 286 -4.79 -9.03 20.43
CA LYS A 286 -5.08 -9.63 19.12
C LYS A 286 -3.91 -9.45 18.17
N ASP A 287 -3.65 -10.48 17.38
CA ASP A 287 -2.56 -10.50 16.40
C ASP A 287 -2.93 -11.38 15.21
N VAL A 288 -3.05 -10.79 14.03
CA VAL A 288 -3.35 -11.50 12.78
C VAL A 288 -2.31 -12.58 12.46
N ARG A 289 -1.07 -12.42 12.92
CA ARG A 289 0.04 -13.36 12.63
C ARG A 289 -0.20 -14.69 13.33
N LEU A 290 -0.75 -14.66 14.55
CA LEU A 290 -1.15 -15.87 15.28
C LEU A 290 -2.36 -16.55 14.63
N LEU A 291 -3.32 -15.77 14.15
CA LEU A 291 -4.50 -16.29 13.44
C LEU A 291 -4.14 -16.97 12.12
N LEU A 292 -3.22 -16.37 11.34
CA LEU A 292 -2.73 -16.96 10.10
C LEU A 292 -2.09 -18.33 10.36
N GLN A 293 -1.22 -18.43 11.37
CA GLN A 293 -0.59 -19.70 11.76
C GLN A 293 -1.62 -20.75 12.20
N GLU A 294 -2.64 -20.36 12.96
CA GLU A 294 -3.73 -21.26 13.39
C GLU A 294 -4.52 -21.79 12.19
N ILE A 295 -4.90 -20.91 11.26
CA ILE A 295 -5.66 -21.29 10.06
C ILE A 295 -4.83 -22.22 9.16
N GLU A 296 -3.55 -21.91 8.95
CA GLU A 296 -2.63 -22.77 8.18
C GLU A 296 -2.50 -24.16 8.82
N PHE A 297 -2.31 -24.22 10.13
CA PHE A 297 -2.21 -25.47 10.88
C PHE A 297 -3.48 -26.31 10.74
N ASN A 298 -4.66 -25.70 10.88
CA ASN A 298 -5.95 -26.39 10.74
C ASN A 298 -6.17 -26.92 9.33
N ARG A 299 -5.78 -26.17 8.29
CA ARG A 299 -5.86 -26.61 6.90
C ARG A 299 -4.96 -27.81 6.65
N LEU A 300 -3.72 -27.80 7.14
CA LEU A 300 -2.78 -28.93 6.99
C LEU A 300 -3.31 -30.21 7.65
N ASN A 301 -3.91 -30.12 8.83
CA ASN A 301 -4.46 -31.28 9.53
C ASN A 301 -5.68 -31.89 8.84
N HIS A 302 -6.50 -31.08 8.16
CA HIS A 302 -7.64 -31.57 7.39
C HIS A 302 -7.22 -32.38 6.15
N TYR A 303 -5.99 -32.22 5.64
CA TYR A 303 -5.46 -33.04 4.54
C TYR A 303 -4.81 -34.35 5.01
N LEU A 304 -4.61 -34.53 6.31
CA LEU A 304 -3.98 -35.71 6.91
C LEU A 304 -4.99 -36.71 7.50
N GLN A 305 -6.28 -36.42 7.44
CA GLN A 305 -7.40 -37.30 7.83
C GLN A 305 -8.18 -37.76 6.60
#